data_AF-A0A377J3P1-F1
#
_entry.id   AF-A0A377J3P1-F1
#
_cell.length_a   1.000
_cell.length_b   1.000
_cell.length_c   1.000
_cell.angle_alpha   90.00
_cell.angle_beta   90.00
_cell.angle_gamma   90.00
#
_symmetry.space_group_name_H-M   'P 1'
#
loop_
_entity.id
_entity.type
_entity.pdbx_description
1 polymer ?
#
loop_
_entity_poly.entity_id
_entity_poly.type
_entity_poly.pdbx_seq_one_letter_code
_entity_poly.pdbx_strand_id
1 'polypeptide(L)'
;MAKKTIPAKELRRVFQTLPNIDEKQLKTLRPYVSKDTYKKLRKLSGFINQDIINDLKKETQSLMQMAADLTSDISFSDLVEQ
;
A
#
# COMPACT_ATOMS: atom_id res chain seq x y z
N MET A 1 -26.66 15.81 -18.84
CA MET A 1 -25.80 14.61 -19.03
C MET A 1 -25.93 13.73 -17.80
N ALA A 2 -26.36 12.48 -17.95
CA ALA A 2 -26.53 11.55 -16.83
C ALA A 2 -25.17 11.33 -16.12
N LYS A 3 -25.11 11.53 -14.80
CA LYS A 3 -23.92 11.23 -14.01
C LYS A 3 -23.71 9.72 -14.06
N LYS A 4 -22.64 9.26 -14.74
CA LYS A 4 -22.25 7.84 -14.68
C LYS A 4 -21.87 7.53 -13.22
N THR A 5 -22.67 6.72 -12.56
CA THR A 5 -22.43 6.30 -11.18
C THR A 5 -21.18 5.40 -11.14
N ILE A 6 -20.29 5.64 -10.17
CA ILE A 6 -19.10 4.79 -9.98
C ILE A 6 -19.58 3.38 -9.58
N PRO A 7 -19.09 2.31 -10.22
CA PRO A 7 -19.38 0.95 -9.77
C PRO A 7 -18.90 0.74 -8.32
N ALA A 8 -19.75 0.19 -7.44
CA ALA A 8 -19.43 -0.01 -6.02
C ALA A 8 -18.12 -0.80 -5.79
N LYS A 9 -17.79 -1.72 -6.70
CA LYS A 9 -16.53 -2.48 -6.68
C LYS A 9 -15.30 -1.60 -6.88
N GLU A 10 -15.37 -0.67 -7.82
CA GLU A 10 -14.27 0.27 -8.10
C GLU A 10 -14.11 1.28 -6.97
N LEU A 11 -15.23 1.75 -6.40
CA LEU A 11 -15.21 2.62 -5.24
C LEU A 11 -14.58 1.93 -4.01
N ARG A 12 -14.95 0.68 -3.73
CA ARG A 12 -14.33 -0.10 -2.64
C ARG A 12 -12.83 -0.28 -2.81
N ARG A 13 -12.38 -0.60 -4.03
CA ARG A 13 -10.94 -0.76 -4.34
C ARG A 13 -10.14 0.51 -4.07
N VAL A 14 -10.72 1.67 -4.35
CA VAL A 14 -10.07 2.97 -4.15
C VAL A 14 -10.02 3.34 -2.67
N PHE A 15 -11.09 3.06 -1.91
CA PHE A 15 -11.06 3.28 -0.46
C PHE A 15 -10.05 2.40 0.26
N GLN A 16 -9.83 1.17 -0.22
CA GLN A 16 -8.82 0.25 0.34
C GLN A 16 -7.38 0.71 0.10
N THR A 17 -7.14 1.57 -0.89
CA THR A 17 -5.79 2.05 -1.21
C THR A 17 -5.51 3.44 -0.66
N LEU A 18 -6.45 4.08 0.05
CA LEU A 18 -6.17 5.34 0.73
C LEU A 18 -5.10 5.17 1.84
N PRO A 19 -4.22 6.17 2.04
CA PRO A 19 -4.16 7.44 1.31
C PRO A 19 -3.55 7.30 -0.11
N ASN A 20 -2.77 6.26 -0.36
CA ASN A 20 -1.98 6.05 -1.58
C ASN A 20 -2.72 5.32 -2.72
N ILE A 21 -3.69 6.01 -3.31
CA ILE A 21 -4.40 5.52 -4.50
C ILE A 21 -3.40 5.32 -5.65
N ASP A 22 -3.44 4.19 -6.35
CA ASP A 22 -2.59 3.96 -7.52
C ASP A 22 -3.03 4.83 -8.72
N GLU A 23 -2.10 5.25 -9.57
CA GLU A 23 -2.37 6.05 -10.77
C GLU A 23 -3.32 5.31 -11.73
N LYS A 24 -3.22 3.98 -11.82
CA LYS A 24 -4.14 3.16 -12.63
C LYS A 24 -5.56 3.23 -12.08
N GLN A 25 -5.73 3.11 -10.76
CA GLN A 25 -7.03 3.23 -10.10
C GLN A 25 -7.63 4.63 -10.28
N LEU A 26 -6.79 5.66 -10.19
CA LEU A 26 -7.20 7.03 -10.44
C LEU A 26 -7.71 7.21 -11.89
N LYS A 27 -7.01 6.65 -12.89
CA LYS A 27 -7.44 6.68 -14.30
C LYS A 27 -8.81 6.01 -14.50
N THR A 28 -9.08 4.89 -13.81
CA THR A 28 -10.39 4.21 -13.86
C THR A 28 -11.53 5.08 -13.33
N LEU A 29 -11.28 5.95 -12.33
CA LEU A 29 -12.29 6.85 -11.78
C LEU A 29 -12.59 8.06 -12.67
N ARG A 30 -11.68 8.42 -13.58
CA ARG A 30 -11.77 9.65 -14.40
C ARG A 30 -13.12 9.90 -15.06
N PRO A 31 -13.79 8.93 -15.71
CA PRO A 31 -15.07 9.17 -16.37
C PRO A 31 -16.26 9.28 -15.40
N TYR A 32 -16.09 8.97 -14.11
CA TYR A 32 -17.16 8.90 -13.12
C TYR A 32 -17.12 10.03 -12.08
N VAL A 33 -16.01 10.77 -12.00
CA VAL A 33 -15.84 11.87 -11.02
C VAL A 33 -15.69 13.22 -11.71
N SER A 34 -16.09 14.29 -11.01
CA SER A 34 -15.85 15.65 -11.50
C SER A 34 -14.34 15.94 -11.58
N LYS A 35 -13.99 16.98 -12.35
CA LYS A 35 -12.60 17.45 -12.46
C LYS A 35 -11.99 17.79 -11.09
N ASP A 36 -12.76 18.38 -10.19
CA ASP A 36 -12.27 18.77 -8.87
C ASP A 36 -12.12 17.59 -7.93
N THR A 37 -13.05 16.63 -7.95
CA THR A 37 -12.92 15.38 -7.19
C THR A 37 -11.70 14.58 -7.68
N TYR A 38 -11.48 14.52 -9.00
CA TYR A 38 -10.29 13.89 -9.58
C TYR A 38 -8.99 14.53 -9.09
N LYS A 39 -8.92 15.87 -9.03
CA LYS A 39 -7.75 16.58 -8.50
C LYS A 39 -7.47 16.25 -7.04
N LYS A 40 -8.52 16.15 -6.20
CA LYS A 40 -8.38 15.76 -4.79
C LYS A 40 -7.85 14.33 -4.65
N LEU A 41 -8.41 13.39 -5.41
CA LEU A 41 -7.94 12.00 -5.45
C LEU A 41 -6.49 11.88 -5.97
N ARG A 42 -6.09 12.70 -6.94
CA ARG A 42 -4.70 12.77 -7.44
C ARG A 42 -3.71 13.29 -6.40
N LYS A 43 -4.13 14.20 -5.52
CA LYS A 43 -3.28 14.64 -4.41
C LYS A 43 -3.07 13.52 -3.40
N LEU A 44 -4.10 12.69 -3.18
CA LEU A 44 -4.02 11.52 -2.31
C LEU A 44 -3.10 10.45 -2.90
N SER A 45 -3.16 10.18 -4.22
CA SER A 45 -2.29 9.19 -4.89
C SER A 45 -0.78 9.45 -4.78
N GLY A 46 -0.36 10.66 -4.38
CA GLY A 46 1.04 11.00 -4.15
C GLY A 46 1.32 11.48 -2.73
N PHE A 47 0.42 11.21 -1.78
CA PHE A 47 0.54 11.72 -0.42
C PHE A 47 1.71 11.08 0.33
N ILE A 48 1.96 9.79 0.10
CA ILE A 48 3.16 9.10 0.55
C ILE A 48 3.94 8.69 -0.70
N ASN A 49 5.21 9.09 -0.81
CA ASN A 49 6.04 8.65 -1.92
C ASN A 49 6.14 7.11 -1.92
N GLN A 50 5.84 6.47 -3.05
CA GLN A 50 5.98 5.02 -3.21
C GLN A 50 7.41 4.56 -2.95
N ASP A 51 8.42 5.39 -3.24
CA ASP A 51 9.82 5.08 -2.94
C ASP A 51 10.02 4.86 -1.43
N ILE A 52 9.46 5.74 -0.60
CA ILE A 52 9.50 5.63 0.87
C ILE A 52 8.82 4.32 1.34
N ILE A 53 7.69 3.95 0.74
CA ILE A 53 7.00 2.69 1.08
C ILE A 53 7.84 1.49 0.67
N ASN A 54 8.50 1.55 -0.49
CA ASN A 54 9.33 0.46 -0.99
C ASN A 54 10.60 0.29 -0.16
N ASP A 55 11.23 1.39 0.25
CA ASP A 55 12.38 1.38 1.14
C ASP A 55 12.00 0.80 2.50
N LEU A 56 10.88 1.25 3.09
CA LEU A 56 10.38 0.70 4.35
C LEU A 56 10.09 -0.81 4.26
N LYS A 57 9.52 -1.28 3.14
CA LYS A 57 9.29 -2.72 2.91
C LYS A 57 10.60 -3.50 2.84
N LYS A 58 11.60 -2.99 2.13
CA LYS A 58 12.92 -3.63 2.03
C LYS A 58 13.57 -3.72 3.40
N GLU A 59 13.61 -2.61 4.14
CA GLU A 59 14.19 -2.58 5.48
C GLU A 59 13.47 -3.53 6.44
N THR A 60 12.14 -3.59 6.39
CA THR A 60 11.34 -4.54 7.19
C THR A 60 11.66 -5.99 6.81
N GLN A 61 11.80 -6.30 5.51
CA GLN A 61 12.18 -7.64 5.06
C GLN A 61 13.60 -8.01 5.52
N SER A 62 14.56 -7.09 5.40
CA SER A 62 15.91 -7.29 5.91
C SER A 62 15.92 -7.52 7.43
N LEU A 63 15.11 -6.77 8.19
CA LEU A 63 14.95 -6.96 9.62
C LEU A 63 14.36 -8.33 9.96
N MET A 64 13.32 -8.76 9.25
CA MET A 64 12.74 -10.10 9.43
C MET A 64 13.73 -11.21 9.11
N GLN A 65 14.56 -11.03 8.07
CA GLN A 65 15.60 -12.00 7.73
C GLN A 65 16.66 -12.07 8.84
N MET A 66 17.16 -10.92 9.31
CA MET A 66 18.11 -10.89 10.42
C MET A 66 17.55 -11.52 11.70
N ALA A 67 16.27 -11.28 12.00
CA ALA A 67 15.61 -11.92 13.13
C ALA A 67 15.49 -13.45 12.94
N ALA A 68 15.17 -13.91 11.73
CA ALA A 68 15.10 -15.33 11.40
C ALA A 68 16.47 -16.00 11.55
N ASP A 69 17.53 -15.40 11.00
CA ASP A 69 18.90 -15.90 11.09
C ASP A 69 19.35 -16.00 12.56
N LEU A 70 19.09 -14.96 13.37
CA LEU A 70 19.41 -14.96 14.80
C LEU A 70 18.64 -16.04 15.57
N THR A 71 17.38 -16.28 15.21
CA THR A 71 16.58 -17.36 15.83
C THR A 71 16.98 -18.75 15.36
N SER A 72 17.58 -18.89 14.16
CA SER A 72 18.13 -20.16 13.70
C SER A 72 19.49 -20.47 14.30
N ASP A 73 20.30 -19.44 14.58
CA ASP A 73 21.59 -19.58 15.27
C ASP A 73 21.39 -19.92 16.75
N ILE A 74 20.28 -19.49 17.35
CA ILE A 74 19.80 -19.98 18.65
C ILE A 74 19.08 -21.31 18.42
N SER A 75 19.84 -22.35 18.07
CA SER A 75 19.36 -23.73 18.11
C SER A 75 18.91 -24.06 19.54
N PHE A 76 17.73 -24.66 19.67
CA PHE A 76 17.10 -25.07 20.93
C PHE A 76 18.00 -25.95 21.82
N SER A 77 19.09 -26.53 21.27
CA SER A 77 20.12 -27.26 22.01
C SER A 77 20.96 -26.37 22.92
N ASP A 78 21.22 -25.10 22.55
CA ASP A 78 22.05 -24.17 23.36
C ASP A 78 21.27 -23.55 24.54
N LEU A 79 19.93 -23.72 24.56
CA LEU A 79 19.04 -23.24 25.64
C LEU A 79 18.65 -24.33 26.63
N VAL A 80 18.99 -25.60 26.37
CA VAL A 80 18.63 -26.76 27.23
C VAL A 80 19.82 -27.27 28.05
N GLU A 81 21.04 -26.78 27.81
CA GLU A 81 22.22 -27.02 28.66
C GLU A 81 22.55 -25.78 29.53
N GLN A 82 21.69 -25.43 30.49
CA GLN A 82 22.07 -24.71 31.71
C GLN A 82 21.31 -25.24 32.93
#